data_AF-A0A1M6ERN1-F1
#
_entry.id   AF-A0A1M6ERN1-F1
#
_cell.length_a   1.000
_cell.length_b   1.000
_cell.length_c   1.000
_cell.angle_alpha   90.00
_cell.angle_beta   90.00
_cell.angle_gamma   90.00
#
_symmetry.space_group_name_H-M   'P 1'
#
loop_
_entity.id
_entity.type
_entity.pdbx_description
1 polymer ?
#
loop_
_entity_poly.entity_id
_entity_poly.type
_entity_poly.pdbx_seq_one_letter_code
_entity_poly.pdbx_strand_id
1 'polypeptide(L)' 'MYLINRIVCVSSDTRSAYNVELQTEDLEKTRAELVGMYQCERINFEYTELKEKIK' A
#
# COMPACT_ATOMS: atom_id res chain seq x y z
N MET A 1 -3.30 -12.85 3.51
CA MET A 1 -2.13 -11.94 3.54
C MET A 1 -1.98 -11.27 2.19
N TYR A 2 -1.46 -10.05 2.15
CA TYR A 2 -1.27 -9.26 0.92
C TYR A 2 0.19 -8.86 0.79
N LEU A 3 0.71 -8.87 -0.44
CA LEU A 3 2.00 -8.31 -0.78
C LEU A 3 1.79 -7.04 -1.61
N ILE A 4 2.06 -5.88 -1.01
CA ILE A 4 2.04 -4.60 -1.70
C ILE A 4 3.36 -4.47 -2.47
N ASN A 5 3.26 -4.39 -3.79
CA ASN A 5 4.39 -4.24 -4.71
C ASN A 5 4.64 -2.75 -5.05
N ARG A 6 3.60 -1.92 -4.91
CA ARG A 6 3.69 -0.50 -5.21
C ARG A 6 2.73 0.33 -4.38
N ILE A 7 3.21 1.48 -3.92
CA ILE A 7 2.44 2.52 -3.25
C ILE A 7 2.37 3.71 -4.18
N VAL A 8 1.15 4.19 -4.46
CA VAL A 8 0.92 5.40 -5.24
C VAL A 8 0.29 6.44 -4.34
N CYS A 9 1.09 7.43 -3.96
CA CYS A 9 0.64 8.61 -3.23
C CYS A 9 0.05 9.62 -4.22
N VAL A 10 -1.15 10.10 -3.92
CA VAL A 10 -1.86 11.11 -4.69
C VAL A 10 -2.17 12.27 -3.75
N SER A 11 -1.69 13.44 -4.12
CA SER A 11 -2.06 14.73 -3.54
C SER A 11 -2.48 15.65 -4.69
N SER A 12 -3.29 16.67 -4.41
CA SER A 12 -3.93 17.58 -5.37
C SER A 12 -3.23 17.72 -6.74
N ASP A 13 -1.94 18.09 -6.76
CA ASP A 13 -1.16 18.31 -7.98
C ASP A 13 0.00 17.32 -8.20
N THR A 14 0.20 16.37 -7.28
CA THR A 14 1.36 15.46 -7.32
C THR A 14 0.96 14.00 -7.18
N ARG A 15 1.51 13.18 -8.07
CA ARG A 15 1.41 11.72 -8.01
C ARG A 15 2.80 11.13 -7.94
N SER A 16 3.11 10.52 -6.81
CA SER A 16 4.38 9.85 -6.57
C SER A 16 4.14 8.36 -6.41
N ALA A 17 4.93 7.54 -7.09
CA ALA A 17 4.81 6.09 -7.03
C ALA A 17 6.12 5.48 -6.52
N TYR A 18 6.01 4.59 -5.55
CA TYR A 18 7.12 3.93 -4.87
C TYR A 18 6.97 2.42 -5.04
N ASN A 19 7.97 1.78 -5.65
CA ASN A 19 8.04 0.32 -5.68
C ASN A 19 8.51 -0.15 -4.30
N VAL A 20 7.78 -1.10 -3.72
CA VAL A 20 8.03 -1.62 -2.37
C VAL A 20 7.77 -3.12 -2.35
N GLU A 21 8.20 -3.79 -1.30
CA GLU A 21 7.84 -5.18 -1.05
C GLU A 21 7.34 -5.27 0.40
N LEU A 22 6.08 -4.87 0.61
CA LEU A 22 5.48 -4.76 1.94
C LEU A 22 4.39 -5.82 2.12
N GLN A 23 4.61 -6.75 3.03
CA GLN A 23 3.59 -7.73 3.42
C GLN A 23 2.71 -7.17 4.52
N THR A 24 1.39 -7.35 4.39
CA THR A 24 0.42 -6.96 5.41
C THR A 24 -0.77 -7.92 5.42
N GLU A 25 -1.38 -8.07 6.59
CA GLU A 25 -2.64 -8.78 6.76
C GLU A 25 -3.85 -7.85 6.63
N ASP A 26 -3.65 -6.53 6.82
CA ASP A 26 -4.70 -5.52 6.83
C ASP A 26 -4.26 -4.31 5.98
N LEU A 27 -4.83 -4.22 4.78
CA LEU A 27 -4.56 -3.14 3.85
C LEU A 27 -5.07 -1.78 4.36
N GLU A 28 -6.20 -1.72 5.05
CA GLU A 28 -6.77 -0.45 5.49
C GLU A 28 -5.95 0.15 6.63
N LYS A 29 -5.54 -0.68 7.60
CA LYS A 29 -4.63 -0.26 8.67
C LYS A 29 -3.29 0.22 8.10
N THR A 30 -2.68 -0.56 7.21
CA THR A 30 -1.43 -0.17 6.55
C THR A 30 -1.60 1.13 5.74
N ARG A 31 -2.75 1.35 5.09
CA ARG A 31 -3.03 2.60 4.38
C ARG A 31 -3.04 3.80 5.32
N ALA A 32 -3.72 3.68 6.46
CA ALA A 32 -3.82 4.78 7.43
C ALA A 32 -2.45 5.18 8.00
N GLU A 33 -1.61 4.20 8.33
CA GLU A 33 -0.24 4.44 8.81
C GLU A 33 0.62 5.14 7.74
N LEU A 34 0.54 4.66 6.49
CA LEU A 34 1.35 5.20 5.40
C LEU A 34 0.90 6.58 4.94
N VAL A 35 -0.39 6.89 4.99
CA VAL A 35 -0.92 8.24 4.66
C VAL A 35 -0.28 9.30 5.57
N GLY A 36 -0.16 9.00 6.87
CA GLY A 36 0.51 9.88 7.82
C GLY A 36 2.01 10.03 7.57
N MET A 37 2.70 8.93 7.21
CA MET A 37 4.15 8.94 6.94
C MET A 37 4.52 9.68 5.66
N TYR A 38 3.80 9.42 4.56
CA TYR A 38 4.09 10.02 3.26
C TYR A 38 3.47 11.42 3.07
N GLN A 39 2.68 11.90 4.04
CA GLN A 39 2.02 13.21 4.02
C GLN A 39 1.25 13.46 2.71
N CYS A 40 0.54 12.44 2.23
CA CYS A 40 -0.24 12.50 1.01
C CYS A 40 -1.74 12.40 1.31
N GLU A 41 -2.59 12.98 0.48
CA GLU A 41 -4.04 12.96 0.70
C GLU A 41 -4.63 11.55 0.58
N ARG A 42 -4.11 10.76 -0.38
CA ARG A 42 -4.57 9.40 -0.63
C ARG A 42 -3.43 8.48 -1.03
N ILE A 43 -3.52 7.24 -0.60
CA ILE A 43 -2.67 6.14 -1.06
C ILE A 43 -3.50 5.11 -1.81
N ASN A 44 -3.01 4.70 -2.98
CA ASN A 44 -3.48 3.52 -3.69
C ASN A 44 -2.38 2.46 -3.68
N PHE A 45 -2.75 1.21 -3.39
CA PHE A 45 -1.82 0.08 -3.41
C PHE A 45 -1.99 -0.72 -4.70
N GLU A 46 -0.86 -1.13 -5.29
CA GLU A 46 -0.82 -2.26 -6.20
C GLU A 46 -0.30 -3.45 -5.40
N TYR A 47 -1.15 -4.46 -5.19
CA TYR A 47 -0.84 -5.60 -4.34
C TYR A 47 -1.27 -6.92 -4.94
N THR A 48 -0.69 -8.00 -4.44
CA THR A 48 -1.07 -9.38 -4.75
C THR A 48 -1.58 -10.05 -3.49
N GLU A 49 -2.72 -10.72 -3.59
CA GLU A 49 -3.20 -11.61 -2.54
C GLU A 49 -2.31 -12.85 -2.46
N LEU A 50 -1.64 -12.99 -1.32
CA LEU A 50 -0.94 -14.21 -0.98
C LEU A 50 -1.99 -15.18 -0.43
N LYS A 51 -2.51 -16.03 -1.30
CA LYS A 51 -3.30 -17.19 -0.86
C LYS A 51 -2.40 -18.02 0.04
N GLU A 52 -2.76 -18.12 1.31
CA GLU A 52 -2.18 -19.15 2.17
C GLU A 52 -2.44 -20.49 1.49
N LYS A 53 -1.39 -21.15 1.02
CA LYS A 53 -1.49 -22.56 0.67
C LYS A 53 -1.70 -23.32 1.98
N ILE A 54 -2.96 -23.44 2.39
CA ILE A 54 -3.36 -24.42 3.38
C ILE A 54 -2.97 -25.77 2.76
N LYS A 55 -1.95 -26.40 3.35
CA LYS A 55 -1.52 -27.77 3.04
C LYS A 55 -2.03 -28.69 4.13
#